data_AF-A0A0H4Q6N0-F1
#
_entry.id   AF-A0A0H4Q6N0-F1
#
_cell.length_a   1.000
_cell.length_b   1.000
_cell.length_c   1.000
_cell.angle_alpha   90.00
_cell.angle_beta   90.00
_cell.angle_gamma   90.00
#
_symmetry.space_group_name_H-M   'P 1'
#
loop_
_entity.id
_entity.type
_entity.pdbx_description
1 polymer ?
#
loop_
_entity_poly.entity_id
_entity_poly.type
_entity_poly.pdbx_seq_one_letter_code
_entity_poly.pdbx_strand_id
1 'polypeptide(L)'
;KYSLVTRELIADSIECMAKAHAFDALVLIPNCDKIVPGMVMGALRVNVPSVVISGGPMLAGKYKGKDISLTTMFEAVGAYENGTMDEKELFDLEECACPTCGSCSGMFTANSMNCLCEVLGIALPGNGTIPAVFSERIRLAKKAGMAVMDMLKNDIKPRDIINERSIMN
;
A
#
# COMPACT_ATOMS: atom_id res chain seq x y z
N LYS A 1 6.67 14.27 -12.14
CA LYS A 1 6.93 13.67 -13.49
C LYS A 1 7.25 12.17 -13.43
N TYR A 2 8.09 11.69 -12.50
CA TYR A 2 8.51 10.27 -12.46
C TYR A 2 7.67 9.32 -11.61
N SER A 3 6.65 9.79 -10.88
CA SER A 3 5.88 8.91 -10.00
C SER A 3 5.14 7.80 -10.77
N LEU A 4 4.38 8.11 -11.83
CA LEU A 4 3.55 7.09 -12.49
C LEU A 4 4.38 6.01 -13.20
N VAL A 5 5.49 6.38 -13.83
CA VAL A 5 6.35 5.45 -14.58
C VAL A 5 7.01 4.40 -13.68
N THR A 6 7.18 4.66 -12.38
CA THR A 6 7.72 3.63 -11.46
C THR A 6 6.77 2.43 -11.32
N ARG A 7 5.47 2.57 -11.61
CA ARG A 7 4.53 1.45 -11.63
C ARG A 7 4.98 0.36 -12.60
N GLU A 8 5.34 0.77 -13.83
CA GLU A 8 5.79 -0.16 -14.87
C GLU A 8 7.14 -0.76 -14.51
N LEU A 9 8.07 0.06 -14.02
CA LEU A 9 9.38 -0.42 -13.58
C LEU A 9 9.27 -1.47 -12.48
N ILE A 10 8.35 -1.29 -11.53
CA ILE A 10 8.10 -2.26 -10.45
C ILE A 10 7.50 -3.55 -11.04
N ALA A 11 6.51 -3.44 -11.93
CA ALA A 11 5.90 -4.60 -12.57
C ALA A 11 6.94 -5.43 -13.36
N ASP A 12 7.76 -4.74 -14.16
CA ASP A 12 8.83 -5.35 -14.95
C ASP A 12 9.92 -5.97 -14.05
N SER A 13 10.26 -5.31 -12.94
CA SER A 13 11.24 -5.83 -11.98
C SER A 13 10.75 -7.13 -11.32
N ILE A 14 9.49 -7.17 -10.89
CA ILE A 14 8.88 -8.38 -10.33
C ILE A 14 8.87 -9.51 -11.36
N GLU A 15 8.46 -9.20 -12.59
CA GLU A 15 8.41 -10.18 -13.68
C GLU A 15 9.80 -10.76 -14.00
N CYS A 16 10.81 -9.90 -14.13
CA CYS A 16 12.19 -10.30 -14.39
C CYS A 16 12.73 -11.21 -13.27
N MET A 17 12.61 -10.78 -12.01
CA MET A 17 13.17 -11.53 -10.88
C MET A 17 12.45 -12.87 -10.69
N ALA A 18 11.13 -12.89 -10.77
CA ALA A 18 10.36 -14.12 -10.58
C ALA A 18 10.67 -15.15 -11.68
N LYS A 19 10.76 -14.72 -12.95
CA LYS A 19 11.09 -15.62 -14.07
C LYS A 19 12.54 -16.06 -14.06
N ALA A 20 13.48 -15.17 -13.78
CA ALA A 20 14.91 -15.48 -13.78
C ALA A 20 15.29 -16.49 -12.69
N HIS A 21 14.65 -16.41 -11.52
CA HIS A 21 14.90 -17.31 -10.40
C HIS A 21 13.93 -18.50 -10.30
N ALA A 22 12.94 -18.57 -11.20
CA ALA A 22 11.92 -19.63 -11.22
C ALA A 22 11.24 -19.81 -9.84
N PHE A 23 10.80 -18.71 -9.23
CA PHE A 23 10.07 -18.78 -7.96
C PHE A 23 8.72 -19.49 -8.13
N ASP A 24 8.42 -20.44 -7.25
CA ASP A 24 7.16 -21.20 -7.26
C ASP A 24 5.97 -20.37 -6.76
N ALA A 25 6.22 -19.37 -5.90
CA ALA A 25 5.19 -18.52 -5.32
C ALA A 25 5.77 -17.17 -4.82
N LEU A 26 4.93 -16.15 -4.67
CA LEU A 26 5.33 -14.79 -4.30
C LEU A 26 4.54 -14.23 -3.11
N VAL A 27 5.25 -13.58 -2.18
CA VAL A 27 4.65 -12.67 -1.20
C VAL A 27 5.07 -11.25 -1.57
N LEU A 28 4.09 -10.41 -1.90
CA LEU A 28 4.31 -9.05 -2.36
C LEU A 28 4.02 -8.07 -1.22
N ILE A 29 5.00 -7.22 -0.89
CA ILE A 29 4.92 -6.28 0.23
C ILE A 29 4.95 -4.82 -0.26
N PRO A 30 3.86 -4.32 -0.88
CA PRO A 30 3.79 -2.93 -1.33
C PRO A 30 3.39 -1.98 -0.20
N ASN A 31 3.45 -0.67 -0.44
CA ASN A 31 2.70 0.26 0.43
C ASN A 31 2.35 1.59 -0.26
N CYS A 32 3.35 2.26 -0.84
CA CYS A 32 3.15 3.58 -1.44
C CYS A 32 2.39 3.49 -2.78
N ASP A 33 1.73 4.57 -3.17
CA ASP A 33 0.79 4.72 -4.28
C ASP A 33 0.98 3.78 -5.47
N LYS A 34 2.12 3.87 -6.15
CA LYS A 34 2.36 3.19 -7.43
C LYS A 34 2.95 1.79 -7.24
N ILE A 35 3.42 1.49 -6.03
CA ILE A 35 4.00 0.18 -5.68
C ILE A 35 2.90 -0.88 -5.63
N VAL A 36 1.74 -0.56 -5.04
CA VAL A 36 0.61 -1.50 -4.92
C VAL A 36 0.16 -2.02 -6.29
N PRO A 37 -0.28 -1.18 -7.25
CA PRO A 37 -0.67 -1.66 -8.57
C PRO A 37 0.52 -2.26 -9.35
N GLY A 38 1.74 -1.74 -9.21
CA GLY A 38 2.91 -2.27 -9.90
C GLY A 38 3.22 -3.73 -9.51
N MET A 39 3.17 -4.04 -8.21
CA MET A 39 3.38 -5.41 -7.72
C MET A 39 2.22 -6.34 -8.13
N VAL A 40 0.96 -5.87 -8.07
CA VAL A 40 -0.20 -6.66 -8.53
C VAL A 40 -0.11 -6.95 -10.03
N MET A 41 0.28 -5.97 -10.85
CA MET A 41 0.52 -6.17 -12.28
C MET A 41 1.62 -7.21 -12.53
N GLY A 42 2.75 -7.14 -11.81
CA GLY A 42 3.80 -8.15 -11.87
C GLY A 42 3.29 -9.55 -11.52
N ALA A 43 2.51 -9.67 -10.45
CA ALA A 43 1.87 -10.94 -10.03
C ALA A 43 0.99 -11.53 -11.13
N LEU A 44 0.16 -10.71 -11.77
CA LEU A 44 -0.74 -11.12 -12.85
C LEU A 44 0.00 -11.51 -14.14
N ARG A 45 1.14 -10.87 -14.43
CA ARG A 45 1.98 -11.21 -15.60
C ARG A 45 2.70 -12.54 -15.42
N VAL A 46 3.27 -12.78 -14.23
CA VAL A 46 3.99 -14.02 -13.90
C VAL A 46 3.00 -15.18 -13.68
N ASN A 47 1.89 -14.91 -12.99
CA ASN A 47 0.81 -15.83 -12.69
C ASN A 47 1.24 -17.13 -11.97
N VAL A 48 2.15 -17.00 -11.01
CA VAL A 48 2.42 -18.03 -9.98
C VAL A 48 1.60 -17.70 -8.71
N PRO A 49 1.30 -18.68 -7.84
CA PRO A 49 0.62 -18.43 -6.56
C PRO A 49 1.19 -17.21 -5.84
N SER A 50 0.37 -16.18 -5.62
CA SER A 50 0.84 -14.91 -5.07
C SER A 50 -0.17 -14.27 -4.12
N VAL A 51 0.33 -13.72 -3.01
CA VAL A 51 -0.47 -12.95 -2.04
C VAL A 51 0.11 -11.55 -1.86
N VAL A 52 -0.76 -10.56 -1.65
CA VAL A 52 -0.37 -9.19 -1.32
C VAL A 52 -0.56 -8.93 0.18
N ILE A 53 0.47 -8.36 0.81
CA ILE A 53 0.41 -7.84 2.18
C ILE A 53 1.05 -6.46 2.23
N SER A 54 0.23 -5.42 2.33
CA SER A 54 0.71 -4.04 2.41
C SER A 54 1.46 -3.77 3.71
N GLY A 55 2.30 -2.74 3.70
CA GLY A 55 2.91 -2.20 4.93
C GLY A 55 1.89 -1.60 5.90
N GLY A 56 0.77 -1.07 5.39
CA GLY A 56 -0.29 -0.41 6.14
C GLY A 56 -0.13 1.12 6.21
N PRO A 57 -1.22 1.84 6.53
CA PRO A 57 -1.19 3.29 6.68
C PRO A 57 -0.48 3.72 7.96
N MET A 58 0.10 4.91 7.92
CA MET A 58 0.53 5.63 9.12
C MET A 58 -0.69 6.07 9.93
N LEU A 59 -0.49 6.29 11.23
CA LEU A 59 -1.48 6.95 12.08
C LEU A 59 -1.67 8.41 11.65
N ALA A 60 -2.88 8.95 11.84
CA ALA A 60 -3.13 10.37 11.63
C ALA A 60 -2.27 11.22 12.58
N GLY A 61 -1.68 12.29 12.04
CA GLY A 61 -1.00 13.30 12.84
C GLY A 61 -1.98 14.06 13.70
N LYS A 62 -1.50 14.70 14.79
CA LYS A 62 -2.35 15.52 15.66
C LYS A 62 -1.67 16.85 15.96
N TYR A 63 -2.39 17.94 15.73
CA TYR A 63 -1.92 19.27 16.08
C TYR A 63 -3.08 20.10 16.64
N LYS A 64 -2.86 20.71 17.82
CA LYS A 64 -3.87 21.52 18.55
C LYS A 64 -5.25 20.81 18.68
N GLY A 65 -5.23 19.50 18.93
CA GLY A 65 -6.45 18.69 19.10
C GLY A 65 -7.19 18.33 17.81
N LYS A 66 -6.64 18.66 16.64
CA LYS A 66 -7.18 18.29 15.33
C LYS A 66 -6.31 17.23 14.68
N ASP A 67 -6.95 16.32 13.94
CA ASP A 67 -6.23 15.39 13.08
C ASP A 67 -5.67 16.14 11.88
N ILE A 68 -4.42 15.84 11.54
CA ILE A 68 -3.70 16.42 10.41
C ILE A 68 -3.12 15.32 9.53
N SER A 69 -2.89 15.66 8.26
CA SER A 69 -2.35 14.76 7.25
C SER A 69 -1.45 15.52 6.28
N LEU A 70 -0.88 14.80 5.31
CA LEU A 70 -0.12 15.41 4.22
C LEU A 70 -0.91 16.50 3.47
N THR A 71 -2.24 16.35 3.33
CA THR A 71 -3.08 17.38 2.71
C THR A 71 -3.09 18.67 3.51
N THR A 72 -3.12 18.57 4.84
CA THR A 72 -3.03 19.72 5.75
C THR A 72 -1.72 20.48 5.53
N MET A 73 -0.61 19.79 5.23
CA MET A 73 0.66 20.45 4.93
C MET A 73 0.63 21.24 3.62
N PHE A 74 -0.07 20.75 2.58
CA PHE A 74 -0.23 21.54 1.35
C PHE A 74 -1.00 22.84 1.61
N GLU A 75 -2.03 22.79 2.44
CA GLU A 75 -2.79 23.97 2.86
C GLU A 75 -1.95 24.90 3.74
N ALA A 76 -1.15 24.35 4.66
CA ALA A 76 -0.29 25.10 5.56
C ALA A 76 0.79 25.90 4.80
N VAL A 77 1.44 25.27 3.81
CA VAL A 77 2.39 25.98 2.93
C VAL A 77 1.70 27.12 2.19
N GLY A 78 0.49 26.89 1.67
CA GLY A 78 -0.30 27.96 1.03
C GLY A 78 -0.69 29.10 1.98
N ALA A 79 -1.00 28.79 3.24
CA ALA A 79 -1.31 29.79 4.26
C ALA A 79 -0.07 30.62 4.66
N TYR A 80 1.09 29.96 4.78
CA TYR A 80 2.36 30.63 5.05
C TYR A 80 2.74 31.61 3.93
N GLU A 81 2.69 31.17 2.67
CA GLU A 81 2.99 32.02 1.50
C GLU A 81 2.02 33.22 1.39
N ASN A 82 0.77 33.05 1.83
CA ASN A 82 -0.23 34.12 1.87
C ASN A 82 -0.15 35.01 3.14
N GLY A 83 0.81 34.77 4.03
CA GLY A 83 1.01 35.54 5.26
C GLY A 83 -0.05 35.33 6.34
N THR A 84 -0.88 34.28 6.24
CA THR A 84 -1.94 33.94 7.22
C THR A 84 -1.50 32.90 8.24
N MET A 85 -0.27 32.39 8.12
CA MET A 85 0.38 31.47 9.05
C MET A 85 1.84 31.92 9.25
N ASP A 86 2.35 31.82 10.47
CA ASP A 86 3.77 32.12 10.75
C ASP A 86 4.67 30.88 10.53
N GLU A 87 5.97 31.10 10.36
CA GLU A 87 6.95 30.05 10.10
C GLU A 87 6.99 29.01 11.23
N LYS A 88 6.78 29.45 12.47
CA LYS A 88 6.80 28.57 13.64
C LYS A 88 5.61 27.61 13.62
N GLU A 89 4.42 28.11 13.28
CA GLU A 89 3.22 27.28 13.17
C GLU A 89 3.33 26.28 12.01
N LEU A 90 3.95 26.69 10.89
CA LEU A 90 4.24 25.77 9.79
C LEU A 90 5.20 24.66 10.21
N PHE A 91 6.28 25.00 10.93
CA PHE A 91 7.25 24.04 11.46
C PHE A 91 6.61 23.07 12.47
N ASP A 92 5.82 23.59 13.42
CA ASP A 92 5.13 22.75 14.40
C ASP A 92 4.13 21.78 13.73
N LEU A 93 3.49 22.20 12.62
CA LEU A 93 2.63 21.35 11.81
C LEU A 93 3.41 20.25 11.07
N GLU A 94 4.57 20.59 10.50
CA GLU A 94 5.44 19.65 9.79
C GLU A 94 5.85 18.49 10.70
N GLU A 95 6.34 18.80 11.90
CA GLU A 95 6.77 17.82 12.91
C GLU A 95 5.63 16.87 13.34
N CYS A 96 4.37 17.32 13.23
CA CYS A 96 3.21 16.53 13.64
C CYS A 96 2.55 15.75 12.49
N ALA A 97 2.82 16.07 11.22
CA ALA A 97 2.04 15.60 10.07
C ALA A 97 2.20 14.11 9.75
N CYS A 98 3.38 13.55 10.03
CA CYS A 98 3.75 12.16 9.69
C CYS A 98 4.28 11.42 10.93
N PRO A 99 3.43 11.08 11.92
CA PRO A 99 3.88 10.64 13.25
C PRO A 99 4.47 9.22 13.29
N THR A 100 4.24 8.40 12.26
CA THR A 100 4.62 6.99 12.23
C THR A 100 4.95 6.54 10.80
N CYS A 101 5.58 5.37 10.65
CA CYS A 101 5.78 4.78 9.33
C CYS A 101 4.45 4.33 8.70
N GLY A 102 4.41 4.24 7.37
CA GLY A 102 3.26 3.74 6.62
C GLY A 102 2.96 4.57 5.37
N SER A 103 1.90 4.20 4.64
CA SER A 103 1.33 5.04 3.59
C SER A 103 0.60 6.24 4.21
N CYS A 104 0.24 7.23 3.40
CA CYS A 104 -0.55 8.37 3.85
C CYS A 104 -1.78 7.91 4.65
N SER A 105 -2.15 8.63 5.71
CA SER A 105 -3.23 8.26 6.63
C SER A 105 -4.65 8.40 6.05
N GLY A 106 -4.82 9.20 4.99
CA GLY A 106 -6.12 9.42 4.32
C GLY A 106 -6.43 8.40 3.21
N MET A 107 -7.67 8.45 2.68
CA MET A 107 -8.11 7.63 1.53
C MET A 107 -7.57 8.15 0.20
N PHE A 108 -6.24 8.06 0.03
CA PHE A 108 -5.53 8.32 -1.22
C PHE A 108 -5.23 7.03 -1.96
N THR A 109 -4.48 7.11 -3.06
CA THR A 109 -4.21 5.95 -3.93
C THR A 109 -3.66 4.75 -3.17
N ALA A 110 -2.67 4.91 -2.29
CA ALA A 110 -2.15 3.80 -1.48
C ALA A 110 -3.25 3.03 -0.72
N ASN A 111 -4.07 3.73 0.08
CA ASN A 111 -5.09 3.08 0.91
C ASN A 111 -6.26 2.57 0.07
N SER A 112 -6.69 3.31 -0.94
CA SER A 112 -7.71 2.86 -1.89
C SER A 112 -7.28 1.58 -2.61
N MET A 113 -6.01 1.49 -3.03
CA MET A 113 -5.48 0.28 -3.67
C MET A 113 -5.31 -0.88 -2.68
N ASN A 114 -4.94 -0.60 -1.42
CA ASN A 114 -4.84 -1.64 -0.39
C ASN A 114 -6.22 -2.25 -0.06
N CYS A 115 -7.26 -1.41 0.02
CA CYS A 115 -8.65 -1.87 0.14
C CYS A 115 -9.12 -2.61 -1.11
N LEU A 116 -8.76 -2.13 -2.31
CA LEU A 116 -9.08 -2.81 -3.56
C LEU A 116 -8.45 -4.21 -3.62
N CYS A 117 -7.20 -4.38 -3.16
CA CYS A 117 -6.57 -5.70 -3.11
C CYS A 117 -7.33 -6.69 -2.20
N GLU A 118 -7.93 -6.18 -1.12
CA GLU A 118 -8.77 -6.97 -0.21
C GLU A 118 -10.10 -7.36 -0.90
N VAL A 119 -10.76 -6.42 -1.58
CA VAL A 119 -12.00 -6.66 -2.34
C VAL A 119 -11.80 -7.61 -3.51
N LEU A 120 -10.67 -7.50 -4.21
CA LEU A 120 -10.29 -8.41 -5.29
C LEU A 120 -9.92 -9.81 -4.78
N GLY A 121 -9.66 -9.98 -3.49
CA GLY A 121 -9.30 -11.27 -2.88
C GLY A 121 -7.83 -11.66 -2.99
N ILE A 122 -6.97 -10.81 -3.56
CA ILE A 122 -5.52 -11.07 -3.66
C ILE A 122 -4.77 -10.72 -2.36
N ALA A 123 -5.41 -9.98 -1.46
CA ALA A 123 -4.93 -9.69 -0.11
C ALA A 123 -5.91 -10.21 0.95
N LEU A 124 -5.37 -10.52 2.13
CA LEU A 124 -6.17 -11.00 3.26
C LEU A 124 -6.99 -9.87 3.91
N PRO A 125 -8.13 -10.19 4.57
CA PRO A 125 -8.90 -9.21 5.32
C PRO A 125 -8.07 -8.45 6.35
N GLY A 126 -8.25 -7.12 6.39
CA GLY A 126 -7.46 -6.21 7.23
C GLY A 126 -6.22 -5.64 6.53
N ASN A 127 -5.93 -6.06 5.29
CA ASN A 127 -4.83 -5.50 4.52
C ASN A 127 -4.96 -4.00 4.29
N GLY A 128 -6.19 -3.53 4.01
CA GLY A 128 -6.49 -2.12 3.79
C GLY A 128 -6.51 -1.26 5.05
N THR A 129 -6.79 -1.86 6.21
CA THR A 129 -7.27 -1.12 7.39
C THR A 129 -6.34 -1.14 8.59
N ILE A 130 -5.46 -2.15 8.73
CA ILE A 130 -4.58 -2.26 9.89
C ILE A 130 -3.39 -1.27 9.78
N PRO A 131 -3.20 -0.30 10.69
CA PRO A 131 -2.04 0.60 10.64
C PRO A 131 -0.70 -0.12 10.69
N ALA A 132 0.33 0.48 10.09
CA ALA A 132 1.65 -0.14 9.94
C ALA A 132 2.32 -0.47 11.28
N VAL A 133 2.10 0.37 12.30
CA VAL A 133 2.71 0.24 13.62
C VAL A 133 1.96 -0.71 14.56
N PHE A 134 0.82 -1.25 14.13
CA PHE A 134 0.02 -2.14 14.96
C PHE A 134 0.57 -3.57 14.92
N SER A 135 0.54 -4.27 16.05
CA SER A 135 1.01 -5.66 16.15
C SER A 135 0.20 -6.61 15.25
N GLU A 136 -1.06 -6.26 14.98
CA GLU A 136 -1.95 -6.86 14.01
C GLU A 136 -1.31 -6.97 12.62
N ARG A 137 -0.49 -5.99 12.20
CA ARG A 137 0.16 -5.98 10.88
C ARG A 137 1.18 -7.10 10.74
N ILE A 138 2.00 -7.31 11.78
CA ILE A 138 2.96 -8.43 11.83
C ILE A 138 2.22 -9.76 11.84
N ARG A 139 1.10 -9.86 12.59
CA ARG A 139 0.25 -11.07 12.57
C ARG A 139 -0.35 -11.32 11.19
N LEU A 140 -0.78 -10.29 10.48
CA LEU A 140 -1.31 -10.41 9.12
C LEU A 140 -0.22 -10.86 8.13
N ALA A 141 1.00 -10.33 8.23
CA ALA A 141 2.14 -10.77 7.42
C ALA A 141 2.48 -12.26 7.61
N LYS A 142 2.45 -12.75 8.87
CA LYS A 142 2.59 -14.18 9.14
C LYS A 142 1.48 -15.00 8.47
N LYS A 143 0.23 -14.54 8.53
CA LYS A 143 -0.91 -15.19 7.86
C LYS A 143 -0.78 -15.16 6.33
N ALA A 144 -0.25 -14.08 5.74
CA ALA A 144 0.00 -14.02 4.30
C ALA A 144 1.03 -15.07 3.87
N GLY A 145 2.11 -15.24 4.62
CA GLY A 145 3.07 -16.32 4.39
C GLY A 145 2.46 -17.73 4.50
N MET A 146 1.48 -17.95 5.36
CA MET A 146 0.74 -19.22 5.42
C MET A 146 -0.19 -19.38 4.21
N ALA A 147 -0.93 -18.31 3.87
CA ALA A 147 -1.87 -18.31 2.75
C ALA A 147 -1.20 -18.60 1.42
N VAL A 148 -0.02 -18.04 1.14
CA VAL A 148 0.70 -18.33 -0.11
C VAL A 148 1.11 -19.80 -0.23
N MET A 149 1.44 -20.45 0.90
CA MET A 149 1.77 -21.88 0.90
C MET A 149 0.54 -22.74 0.64
N ASP A 150 -0.62 -22.35 1.17
CA ASP A 150 -1.89 -23.01 0.86
C ASP A 150 -2.27 -22.80 -0.62
N MET A 151 -2.07 -21.60 -1.16
CA MET A 151 -2.27 -21.30 -2.58
C MET A 151 -1.34 -22.15 -3.45
N LEU A 152 -0.07 -22.27 -3.09
CA LEU A 152 0.90 -23.11 -3.80
C LEU A 152 0.47 -24.58 -3.80
N LYS A 153 0.04 -25.10 -2.65
CA LYS A 153 -0.43 -26.49 -2.54
C LYS A 153 -1.65 -26.78 -3.42
N ASN A 154 -2.53 -25.79 -3.60
CA ASN A 154 -3.78 -25.93 -4.35
C ASN A 154 -3.70 -25.32 -5.78
N ASP A 155 -2.52 -24.91 -6.23
CA ASP A 155 -2.27 -24.25 -7.52
C ASP A 155 -3.17 -23.01 -7.80
N ILE A 156 -3.51 -22.25 -6.75
CA ILE A 156 -4.36 -21.04 -6.85
C ILE A 156 -3.49 -19.86 -7.27
N LYS A 157 -3.80 -19.24 -8.42
CA LYS A 157 -3.00 -18.17 -9.03
C LYS A 157 -3.75 -16.83 -9.05
N PRO A 158 -3.02 -15.72 -9.24
CA PRO A 158 -3.61 -14.38 -9.32
C PRO A 158 -4.75 -14.25 -10.34
N ARG A 159 -4.69 -14.92 -11.51
CA ARG A 159 -5.76 -14.87 -12.51
C ARG A 159 -6.99 -15.71 -12.17
N ASP A 160 -6.87 -16.66 -11.26
CA ASP A 160 -8.03 -17.40 -10.74
C ASP A 160 -8.82 -16.52 -9.76
N ILE A 161 -8.10 -15.66 -9.02
CA ILE A 161 -8.65 -14.72 -8.04
C ILE A 161 -9.19 -13.46 -8.73
N ILE A 162 -8.37 -12.80 -9.55
CA ILE A 162 -8.70 -11.56 -10.25
C ILE A 162 -9.28 -11.88 -11.62
N ASN A 163 -10.60 -11.97 -11.66
CA ASN A 163 -11.41 -12.26 -12.84
C ASN A 163 -12.55 -11.22 -12.98
N GLU A 164 -13.40 -11.37 -14.01
CA GLU A 164 -14.51 -10.44 -14.27
C GLU A 164 -15.43 -10.26 -13.06
N ARG A 165 -15.67 -11.33 -12.27
CA ARG A 165 -16.54 -11.24 -11.09
C ARG A 165 -15.88 -10.44 -9.99
N SER A 166 -14.62 -10.73 -9.66
CA SER A 166 -13.92 -10.03 -8.58
C SER A 166 -13.72 -8.54 -8.88
N ILE A 167 -13.55 -8.18 -10.16
CA ILE A 167 -13.45 -6.78 -10.61
C ILE A 167 -14.76 -6.01 -10.38
N MET A 168 -15.90 -6.70 -10.36
CA MET A 168 -17.23 -6.14 -10.16
C MET A 168 -17.71 -6.17 -8.69
N ASN A 169 -16.93 -6.72 -7.76
CA ASN A 169 -17.21 -6.69 -6.32
C ASN A 169 -17.27 -5.26 -5.79
#